data_AF-A0A351SEV0-F1
#
_entry.id   AF-A0A351SEV0-F1
#
_cell.length_a   1.000
_cell.length_b   1.000
_cell.length_c   1.000
_cell.angle_alpha   90.00
_cell.angle_beta   90.00
_cell.angle_gamma   90.00
#
_symmetry.space_group_name_H-M   'P 1'
#
loop_
_entity.id
_entity.type
_entity.pdbx_description
1 polymer ?
#
loop_
_entity_poly.entity_id
_entity_poly.type
_entity_poly.pdbx_seq_one_letter_code
_entity_poly.pdbx_strand_id
1 'polypeptide(L)'
;LREVRMALLEADVALPVVRQFTDAVREKALGQDVLNNLSPGQAFVKVVSDELTAIMGETCETLNLRAQPPAVILMAGLQGAGKTTTVAKLAKRLQEQDNKKVMVVSCDVCRPAA
;
A
#
# COMPACT_ATOMS: atom_id res chain seq x y z
N LEU A 1 13.17 -7.96 -17.31
CA LEU A 1 13.67 -7.04 -16.25
C LEU A 1 13.72 -5.58 -16.68
N ARG A 2 14.31 -5.22 -17.83
CA ARG A 2 14.36 -3.81 -18.29
C ARG A 2 12.98 -3.17 -18.44
N GLU A 3 12.03 -3.89 -19.03
CA GLU A 3 10.63 -3.44 -19.19
C GLU A 3 9.94 -3.21 -17.84
N VAL A 4 10.08 -4.16 -16.90
CA VAL A 4 9.54 -4.02 -15.53
C VAL A 4 10.10 -2.78 -14.83
N ARG A 5 11.40 -2.52 -14.97
CA ARG A 5 12.04 -1.31 -14.43
C ARG A 5 11.47 -0.04 -15.05
N MET A 6 11.28 0.00 -16.37
CA MET A 6 10.68 1.15 -17.05
C MET A 6 9.25 1.39 -16.59
N ALA A 7 8.44 0.33 -16.51
CA ALA A 7 7.05 0.41 -16.04
C ALA A 7 6.95 0.95 -14.61
N LEU A 8 7.86 0.56 -13.71
CA LEU A 8 7.88 1.09 -12.34
C LEU A 8 8.28 2.57 -12.29
N LEU A 9 9.20 3.01 -13.16
CA LEU A 9 9.59 4.42 -13.24
C LEU A 9 8.47 5.28 -13.84
N GLU A 10 7.75 4.78 -14.84
CA GLU A 10 6.58 5.43 -15.42
C GLU A 10 5.40 5.50 -14.43
N ALA A 11 5.35 4.59 -13.46
CA ALA A 11 4.37 4.59 -12.38
C ALA A 11 4.77 5.48 -11.18
N ASP A 12 5.74 6.39 -11.35
CA ASP A 12 6.23 7.30 -10.32
C ASP A 12 6.79 6.60 -9.05
N VAL A 13 7.30 5.37 -9.18
CA VAL A 13 7.94 4.68 -8.06
C VAL A 13 9.35 5.22 -7.84
N ALA A 14 9.71 5.48 -6.59
CA ALA A 14 11.01 6.02 -6.22
C ALA A 14 12.17 5.14 -6.69
N LEU A 15 13.19 5.76 -7.32
CA LEU A 15 14.34 5.07 -7.90
C LEU A 15 15.07 4.10 -6.94
N PRO A 16 15.26 4.41 -5.63
CA PRO A 16 15.87 3.46 -4.70
C PRO A 16 15.06 2.16 -4.56
N VAL A 17 13.72 2.27 -4.50
CA VAL A 17 12.81 1.13 -4.39
C VAL A 17 12.85 0.28 -5.67
N VAL A 18 12.85 0.93 -6.83
CA VAL A 18 12.95 0.23 -8.12
C VAL A 18 14.25 -0.56 -8.24
N ARG A 19 15.37 0.01 -7.81
CA ARG A 19 16.67 -0.69 -7.82
C ARG A 19 16.64 -1.92 -6.93
N GLN A 20 16.26 -1.73 -5.65
CA GLN A 20 16.15 -2.82 -4.68
C GLN A 20 15.23 -3.94 -5.19
N PHE A 21 14.06 -3.59 -5.72
CA PHE A 21 13.12 -4.53 -6.30
C PHE A 21 13.73 -5.31 -7.47
N THR A 22 14.37 -4.63 -8.42
CA THR A 22 14.92 -5.32 -9.61
C THR A 22 16.09 -6.24 -9.27
N ASP A 23 16.89 -5.89 -8.25
CA ASP A 23 18.00 -6.72 -7.78
C ASP A 23 17.47 -7.97 -7.05
N ALA A 24 16.46 -7.81 -6.19
CA ALA A 24 15.80 -8.92 -5.49
C ALA A 24 15.11 -9.90 -6.46
N VAL A 25 14.39 -9.39 -7.47
CA VAL A 25 13.78 -10.24 -8.52
C VAL A 25 14.86 -10.99 -9.29
N ARG A 26 16.00 -10.37 -9.60
CA ARG A 26 17.11 -11.03 -10.30
C ARG A 26 17.69 -12.18 -9.48
N GLU A 27 17.92 -11.96 -8.19
CA GLU A 27 18.45 -12.98 -7.29
C GLU A 27 17.49 -14.17 -7.15
N LYS A 28 16.20 -13.90 -6.91
CA LYS A 28 15.17 -14.93 -6.80
C LYS A 28 14.93 -15.69 -8.10
N ALA A 29 15.04 -15.02 -9.25
CA ALA A 29 14.92 -15.67 -10.55
C ALA A 29 16.10 -16.58 -10.90
N LEU A 30 17.29 -16.32 -10.36
CA LEU A 30 18.47 -17.18 -10.54
C LEU A 30 18.46 -18.41 -9.61
N GLY A 31 17.86 -18.28 -8.42
CA GLY A 31 17.79 -19.35 -7.42
C GLY A 31 16.55 -20.25 -7.50
N GLN A 32 15.59 -19.97 -8.38
CA GLN A 32 14.40 -20.80 -8.54
C GLN A 32 14.66 -21.96 -9.51
N ASP A 33 14.83 -23.16 -8.96
CA ASP A 33 14.63 -24.37 -9.74
C ASP A 33 13.18 -24.42 -10.22
N VAL A 34 12.98 -24.46 -11.54
CA VAL A 34 11.65 -24.51 -12.16
C VAL A 34 11.00 -25.84 -11.76
N LEU A 35 10.28 -25.82 -10.65
CA LEU A 35 9.53 -26.98 -10.18
C LEU A 35 8.57 -27.42 -11.30
N ASN A 36 8.67 -28.71 -11.63
CA ASN A 36 8.06 -29.40 -12.76
C ASN A 36 6.68 -28.86 -13.17
N ASN A 37 6.52 -28.60 -14.47
CA ASN A 37 5.30 -28.22 -15.22
C ASN A 37 4.93 -26.72 -15.36
N LEU A 38 5.72 -25.76 -14.88
CA LEU A 38 5.47 -24.33 -15.14
C LEU A 38 6.30 -23.79 -16.31
N SER A 39 5.66 -22.96 -17.15
CA SER A 39 6.40 -22.22 -18.18
C SER A 39 7.34 -21.19 -17.53
N PRO A 40 8.53 -20.92 -18.10
CA PRO A 40 9.46 -19.93 -17.55
C PRO A 40 8.85 -18.54 -17.37
N GLY A 41 7.91 -18.15 -18.23
CA GLY A 41 7.17 -16.90 -18.11
C GLY A 41 6.26 -16.84 -16.88
N GLN A 42 5.55 -17.93 -16.56
CA GLN A 42 4.70 -18.00 -15.36
C GLN A 42 5.53 -18.02 -14.08
N ALA A 43 6.68 -18.73 -14.08
CA ALA A 43 7.62 -18.70 -12.95
C ALA A 43 8.13 -17.27 -12.71
N PHE A 44 8.49 -16.55 -13.79
CA PHE A 44 8.91 -15.16 -13.70
C PHE A 44 7.80 -14.23 -13.15
N VAL A 45 6.57 -14.36 -13.64
CA VAL A 45 5.42 -13.58 -13.14
C VAL A 45 5.19 -13.85 -11.65
N LYS A 46 5.31 -15.11 -11.22
CA LYS A 46 5.20 -15.49 -9.81
C LYS A 46 6.25 -14.80 -8.96
N VAL A 47 7.53 -14.84 -9.37
CA VAL A 47 8.61 -14.15 -8.63
C VAL A 47 8.33 -12.64 -8.50
N VAL A 48 7.90 -12.01 -9.59
CA VAL A 48 7.56 -10.57 -9.59
C VAL A 48 6.39 -10.29 -8.63
N SER A 49 5.35 -11.11 -8.65
CA SER A 49 4.18 -10.97 -7.77
C SER A 49 4.53 -11.18 -6.29
N ASP A 50 5.34 -12.19 -5.99
CA ASP A 50 5.77 -12.51 -4.63
C ASP A 50 6.64 -11.38 -4.08
N GLU A 51 7.53 -10.81 -4.89
CA GLU A 51 8.35 -9.66 -4.50
C GLU A 51 7.52 -8.39 -4.28
N LEU A 52 6.55 -8.11 -5.16
CA LEU A 52 5.64 -6.98 -4.98
C LEU A 52 4.84 -7.11 -3.67
N THR A 53 4.38 -8.32 -3.36
CA THR A 53 3.67 -8.61 -2.11
C THR A 53 4.56 -8.38 -0.89
N ALA A 54 5.82 -8.83 -0.95
CA ALA A 54 6.79 -8.60 0.12
C ALA A 54 7.05 -7.10 0.37
N ILE A 55 7.17 -6.28 -0.69
CA ILE A 55 7.37 -4.83 -0.56
C ILE A 55 6.12 -4.12 -0.03
N MET A 56 4.93 -4.51 -0.48
CA MET A 56 3.67 -3.90 -0.05
C MET A 56 3.27 -4.26 1.38
N GLY A 57 3.84 -5.34 1.93
CA GLY A 57 3.55 -5.89 3.24
C GLY A 57 2.93 -7.28 3.12
N GLU A 58 3.51 -8.25 3.82
CA GLU A 58 3.11 -9.67 3.75
C GLU A 58 1.68 -9.91 4.25
N THR A 59 1.20 -9.04 5.16
CA THR A 59 -0.13 -9.16 5.75
C THR A 59 -0.90 -7.85 5.68
N CYS A 60 -2.18 -7.95 5.29
CA CYS A 60 -3.11 -6.83 5.33
C CYS A 60 -3.49 -6.55 6.80
N GLU A 61 -2.89 -5.52 7.40
CA GLU A 61 -3.27 -5.09 8.74
C GLU A 61 -4.58 -4.30 8.71
N THR A 62 -5.49 -4.65 9.62
CA THR A 62 -6.74 -3.91 9.82
C THR A 62 -6.50 -2.72 10.74
N LEU A 63 -7.39 -1.73 10.69
CA LEU A 63 -7.28 -0.56 11.56
C LEU A 63 -7.45 -0.97 13.03
N ASN A 64 -6.39 -0.80 13.81
CA ASN A 64 -6.41 -1.15 15.23
C ASN A 64 -7.13 -0.09 16.06
N LEU A 65 -8.38 -0.38 16.42
CA LEU A 65 -9.20 0.44 17.33
C LEU A 65 -9.26 -0.12 18.75
N ARG A 66 -8.38 -1.05 19.13
CA ARG A 66 -8.33 -1.67 20.47
C ARG A 66 -7.68 -0.77 21.52
N ALA A 67 -8.01 0.52 21.51
CA ALA A 67 -7.65 1.45 22.57
C ALA A 67 -8.81 1.58 23.58
N GLN A 68 -8.52 2.03 24.81
CA GLN A 68 -9.57 2.43 25.73
C GLN A 68 -10.38 3.57 25.08
N PRO A 69 -11.73 3.45 24.98
CA PRO A 69 -12.54 4.51 24.40
C PRO A 69 -12.34 5.84 25.17
N PRO A 70 -12.22 6.99 24.48
CA PRO A 70 -12.29 7.17 23.02
C PRO A 70 -10.96 6.92 22.28
N ALA A 71 -11.03 6.27 21.12
CA ALA A 71 -9.89 6.15 20.19
C ALA A 71 -9.77 7.41 19.32
N VAL A 72 -8.59 8.05 19.32
CA VAL A 72 -8.32 9.27 18.55
C VAL A 72 -7.41 8.94 17.37
N ILE A 73 -7.83 9.33 16.15
CA ILE A 73 -7.07 9.09 14.92
C ILE A 73 -6.74 10.44 14.29
N LEU A 74 -5.45 10.70 14.09
CA LEU A 74 -4.97 11.90 13.41
C LEU A 74 -4.71 11.61 11.93
N MET A 75 -5.28 12.41 11.04
CA MET A 75 -5.06 12.32 9.60
C MET A 75 -4.06 13.38 9.14
N ALA A 76 -2.87 12.93 8.76
CA ALA A 76 -1.79 13.80 8.26
C ALA A 76 -1.37 13.37 6.84
N GLY A 77 -0.74 14.30 6.11
CA GLY A 77 -0.35 14.08 4.72
C GLY A 77 -0.23 15.39 3.93
N LEU A 78 0.31 15.30 2.71
CA LEU A 78 0.53 16.45 1.84
C LEU A 78 -0.77 17.15 1.41
N GLN A 79 -0.67 18.39 0.94
CA GLN A 79 -1.80 19.11 0.37
C GLN A 79 -2.34 18.35 -0.85
N GLY A 80 -3.67 18.24 -0.97
CA GLY A 80 -4.29 17.50 -2.08
C GLY A 80 -4.24 15.97 -1.95
N ALA A 81 -3.61 15.38 -0.92
CA ALA A 81 -3.54 13.94 -0.71
C ALA A 81 -4.88 13.26 -0.32
N GLY A 82 -6.00 13.99 -0.37
CA GLY A 82 -7.33 13.45 -0.07
C GLY A 82 -7.67 13.27 1.40
N LYS A 83 -6.95 13.91 2.35
CA LYS A 83 -7.15 13.76 3.80
C LYS A 83 -8.63 13.87 4.24
N THR A 84 -9.30 14.98 3.92
CA THR A 84 -10.70 15.24 4.30
C THR A 84 -11.65 14.19 3.70
N THR A 85 -11.43 13.82 2.43
CA THR A 85 -12.21 12.76 1.76
C THR A 85 -12.00 11.39 2.40
N THR A 86 -10.77 11.08 2.79
CA THR A 86 -10.43 9.83 3.49
C THR A 86 -11.04 9.78 4.88
N VAL A 87 -11.07 10.90 5.62
CA VAL A 87 -11.78 11.01 6.91
C VAL A 87 -13.26 10.64 6.73
N ALA A 88 -13.95 11.23 5.76
CA ALA A 88 -15.36 10.97 5.51
C ALA A 88 -15.63 9.50 5.14
N LYS A 89 -14.81 8.94 4.24
CA LYS A 89 -14.92 7.53 3.84
C LYS A 89 -14.66 6.57 5.01
N LEU A 90 -13.64 6.87 5.81
CA LEU A 90 -13.30 6.07 6.99
C LEU A 90 -14.43 6.14 8.03
N ALA A 91 -14.97 7.32 8.31
CA ALA A 91 -16.07 7.48 9.25
C ALA A 91 -17.30 6.67 8.82
N LYS A 92 -17.69 6.74 7.54
CA LYS A 92 -18.79 5.95 6.99
C LYS A 92 -18.53 4.44 7.13
N ARG A 93 -17.32 3.98 6.76
CA ARG A 93 -16.93 2.58 6.89
C ARG A 93 -17.03 2.08 8.34
N LEU A 94 -16.51 2.84 9.30
CA LEU A 94 -16.55 2.48 10.73
C LEU A 94 -17.97 2.45 11.31
N GLN A 95 -18.85 3.33 10.81
CA GLN A 95 -20.26 3.34 11.21
C GLN A 95 -21.02 2.14 10.63
N GLU A 96 -20.85 1.85 9.34
CA GLU A 96 -21.62 0.82 8.63
C GLU A 96 -21.09 -0.60 8.85
N GLN A 97 -19.77 -0.79 8.85
CA GLN A 97 -19.15 -2.13 8.94
C GLN A 97 -18.84 -2.51 10.39
N ASP A 98 -18.33 -1.57 11.18
CA ASP A 98 -17.83 -1.84 12.54
C ASP A 98 -18.80 -1.40 13.65
N ASN A 99 -19.96 -0.84 13.29
CA ASN A 99 -21.01 -0.34 14.19
C ASN A 99 -20.46 0.60 15.29
N LYS A 100 -19.49 1.45 14.96
CA LYS A 100 -18.88 2.40 15.90
C LYS A 100 -19.55 3.76 15.83
N LYS A 101 -19.65 4.43 16.98
CA LYS A 101 -19.97 5.86 17.04
C LYS A 101 -18.70 6.65 16.70
N VAL A 102 -18.76 7.45 15.65
CA VAL A 102 -17.64 8.23 15.13
C VAL A 102 -17.95 9.72 15.24
N MET A 103 -16.98 10.50 15.70
CA MET A 103 -17.00 11.96 15.68
C MET A 103 -15.86 12.45 14.79
N VAL A 104 -16.15 13.42 13.91
CA VAL A 104 -15.15 14.05 13.03
C VAL A 104 -14.98 15.52 13.43
N VAL A 105 -13.74 16.00 13.39
CA VAL A 105 -13.39 17.39 13.69
C VAL A 105 -12.40 17.87 12.64
N SER A 106 -12.62 19.07 12.10
CA SER A 106 -11.66 19.72 11.20
C SER A 106 -10.59 20.43 12.02
N CYS A 107 -9.32 20.10 11.77
CA CYS A 107 -8.16 20.75 12.39
C CYS A 107 -7.41 21.65 11.41
N ASP A 108 -7.91 21.84 10.17
CA ASP A 108 -7.27 22.67 9.15
C ASP A 108 -7.78 24.12 9.26
N VAL A 109 -7.03 24.97 9.96
CA VAL A 109 -7.37 26.40 10.17
C VAL A 109 -6.92 27.29 9.02
N CYS A 110 -6.09 26.79 8.11
CA CYS A 110 -5.41 27.60 7.10
C CYS A 110 -6.09 27.56 5.73
N ARG A 111 -6.79 26.47 5.38
CA ARG A 111 -7.47 26.34 4.09
C ARG A 111 -8.93 26.79 4.21
N PRO A 112 -9.40 27.73 3.36
CA PRO A 112 -10.81 28.09 3.31
C PRO A 112 -11.68 26.87 2.95
N ALA A 113 -12.80 26.69 3.64
CA ALA A 113 -13.77 25.61 3.44
C ALA A 113 -13.22 24.17 3.65
N ALA A 114 -12.32 23.98 4.63
CA ALA A 114 -11.66 22.71 4.94
C ALA A 114 -12.41 21.80 5.92
#